data_AF-A0A964EGN6-F1
#
_entry.id   AF-A0A964EGN6-F1
#
_cell.length_a   1.000
_cell.length_b   1.000
_cell.length_c   1.000
_cell.angle_alpha   90.00
_cell.angle_beta   90.00
_cell.angle_gamma   90.00
#
_symmetry.space_group_name_H-M   'P 1'
#
loop_
_entity.id
_entity.type
_entity.pdbx_description
1 polymer ?
#
loop_
_entity_poly.entity_id
_entity_poly.type
_entity_poly.pdbx_seq_one_letter_code
_entity_poly.pdbx_strand_id
1 'polypeptide(L)'
;MILLIRKLRQIIKPVIFLGLSGFFLASCQPQPPGYAGYLFAYFTGNGPGQEQTHYALSWDGYHYRALNDNQPVIRSKSISNSSAVIFKK
;
A
#
# COMPACT_ATOMS: atom_id res chain seq x y z
N MET A 1 -10.88 -51.48 38.31
CA MET A 1 -11.70 -50.34 37.83
C MET A 1 -10.99 -48.99 37.95
N ILE A 2 -10.46 -48.62 39.13
CA ILE A 2 -9.82 -47.31 39.39
C ILE A 2 -8.54 -47.05 38.55
N LEU A 3 -7.74 -48.09 38.24
CA LEU A 3 -6.54 -47.95 37.39
C LEU A 3 -6.86 -47.63 35.92
N LEU A 4 -8.00 -48.10 35.39
CA LEU A 4 -8.39 -47.86 33.99
C LEU A 4 -8.77 -46.38 33.77
N ILE A 5 -9.46 -45.80 34.75
CA ILE A 5 -9.86 -44.37 34.78
C ILE A 5 -8.63 -43.46 34.88
N ARG A 6 -7.62 -43.88 35.66
CA ARG A 6 -6.35 -43.13 35.77
C ARG A 6 -5.57 -43.14 34.47
N LYS A 7 -5.58 -44.25 33.71
CA LYS A 7 -4.89 -44.35 32.41
C LYS A 7 -5.58 -43.48 31.34
N LEU A 8 -6.92 -43.45 31.33
CA LEU A 8 -7.71 -42.61 30.43
C LEU A 8 -7.48 -41.10 30.69
N ARG A 9 -7.41 -40.69 31.95
CA ARG A 9 -7.14 -39.29 32.35
C ARG A 9 -5.73 -38.78 31.98
N GLN A 10 -4.74 -39.66 31.90
CA GLN A 10 -3.37 -39.29 31.54
C GLN A 10 -3.17 -39.06 30.04
N ILE A 11 -4.04 -39.66 29.20
CA ILE A 11 -3.97 -39.55 27.74
C ILE A 11 -4.74 -38.32 27.24
N ILE A 12 -5.82 -37.92 27.92
CA ILE A 12 -6.67 -36.79 27.49
C ILE A 12 -6.00 -35.42 27.69
N LYS A 13 -5.21 -35.26 28.76
CA LYS A 13 -4.54 -33.99 29.10
C LYS A 13 -3.53 -33.48 28.05
N PRO A 14 -2.61 -34.29 27.52
CA PRO A 14 -1.65 -33.83 26.51
C PRO A 14 -2.29 -33.58 25.14
N VAL A 15 -3.34 -34.31 24.77
CA VAL A 15 -4.06 -34.11 23.48
C VAL A 15 -4.75 -32.75 23.43
N ILE A 16 -5.35 -32.31 24.54
CA ILE A 16 -5.96 -30.98 24.64
C ILE A 16 -4.88 -29.87 24.64
N PHE A 17 -3.72 -30.13 25.25
CA PHE A 17 -2.61 -29.17 25.30
C PHE A 17 -1.90 -29.01 23.94
N LEU A 18 -1.73 -30.10 23.18
CA LEU A 18 -1.14 -30.05 21.84
C LEU A 18 -2.08 -29.40 20.80
N GLY A 19 -3.40 -29.64 20.92
CA GLY A 19 -4.40 -29.04 20.03
C GLY A 19 -4.56 -27.52 20.19
N LEU A 20 -4.37 -26.99 21.40
CA LEU A 20 -4.48 -25.55 21.67
C LEU A 20 -3.23 -24.76 21.26
N SER A 21 -2.06 -25.41 21.20
CA SER A 21 -0.78 -24.78 20.82
C SER A 21 -0.62 -24.55 19.30
N GLY A 22 -1.30 -25.35 18.47
CA GLY A 22 -1.15 -25.27 17.00
C GLY A 22 -1.85 -24.09 16.35
N PHE A 23 -2.79 -23.44 17.03
CA PHE A 23 -3.58 -22.34 16.47
C PHE A 23 -2.86 -20.98 16.50
N PHE A 24 -1.80 -20.83 17.30
CA PHE A 24 -1.12 -19.54 17.50
C PHE A 24 0.02 -19.24 16.51
N LEU A 25 0.52 -20.23 15.76
CA LEU A 25 1.67 -20.04 14.86
C LEU A 25 1.30 -19.60 13.43
N ALA A 26 0.01 -19.45 13.12
CA ALA A 26 -0.45 -19.21 11.75
C ALA A 26 -0.77 -17.74 11.40
N SER A 27 -0.58 -16.77 12.30
CA SER A 27 -1.11 -15.41 12.09
C SER A 27 -0.18 -14.41 11.38
N CYS A 28 0.96 -14.84 10.82
CA CYS A 28 1.83 -13.92 10.06
C CYS A 28 1.56 -14.05 8.55
N GLN A 29 0.45 -13.48 8.10
CA GLN A 29 0.21 -13.23 6.67
C GLN A 29 0.79 -11.85 6.33
N PRO A 30 1.73 -11.73 5.36
CA PRO A 30 2.15 -10.45 4.83
C PRO A 30 0.93 -9.72 4.29
N GLN A 31 0.56 -8.59 4.88
CA GLN A 31 -0.49 -7.75 4.33
C GLN A 31 0.01 -7.22 2.98
N PRO A 32 -0.77 -7.32 1.90
CA PRO A 32 -0.40 -6.65 0.66
C PRO A 32 -0.20 -5.15 0.97
N PRO A 33 0.81 -4.50 0.36
CA PRO A 33 1.02 -3.08 0.55
C PRO A 33 -0.29 -2.36 0.25
N GLY A 34 -0.83 -1.70 1.28
CA GLY A 34 -2.08 -0.96 1.21
C GLY A 34 -1.87 0.31 0.40
N TYR A 35 -1.90 0.21 -0.92
CA TYR A 35 -1.91 1.39 -1.78
C TYR A 35 -3.28 2.06 -1.68
N ALA A 36 -3.28 3.34 -1.33
CA ALA A 36 -4.52 4.11 -1.22
C ALA A 36 -5.11 4.41 -2.61
N GLY A 37 -4.31 4.53 -3.67
CA GLY A 37 -4.78 4.83 -5.02
C GLY A 37 -3.62 5.14 -5.98
N TYR A 38 -3.94 5.81 -7.08
CA TYR A 38 -3.04 6.18 -8.16
C TYR A 38 -2.84 7.70 -8.23
N LEU A 39 -1.59 8.11 -8.47
CA LEU A 39 -1.21 9.48 -8.77
C LEU A 39 -0.79 9.57 -10.24
N PHE A 40 -1.46 10.42 -11.01
CA PHE A 40 -1.13 10.69 -12.41
C PHE A 40 -0.40 12.00 -12.54
N ALA A 41 0.63 12.04 -13.39
CA ALA A 41 1.27 13.25 -13.87
C ALA A 41 0.90 13.45 -15.34
N TYR A 42 0.43 14.63 -15.72
CA TYR A 42 -0.01 14.92 -17.08
C TYR A 42 0.28 16.36 -17.50
N PHE A 43 0.28 16.57 -18.82
CA PHE A 43 0.33 17.88 -19.48
C PHE A 43 -1.02 18.15 -20.13
N THR A 44 -1.37 19.43 -20.28
CA THR A 44 -2.64 19.79 -20.94
C THR A 44 -2.51 19.91 -22.46
N GLY A 45 -1.28 19.90 -22.99
CA GLY A 45 -0.98 20.03 -24.41
C GLY A 45 0.47 20.43 -24.66
N ASN A 46 0.79 20.77 -25.92
CA ASN A 46 2.16 21.11 -26.37
C ASN A 46 2.34 22.60 -26.68
N GLY A 47 1.37 23.44 -26.30
CA GLY A 47 1.48 24.90 -26.46
C GLY A 47 2.26 25.56 -25.33
N PRO A 48 2.67 26.85 -25.50
CA PRO A 48 3.28 27.63 -24.43
C PRO A 48 2.43 27.63 -23.16
N GLY A 49 2.99 27.12 -22.06
CA GLY A 49 2.31 27.00 -20.78
C GLY A 49 1.47 25.73 -20.58
N GLN A 50 1.26 24.93 -21.63
CA GLN A 50 0.53 23.65 -21.55
C GLN A 50 1.42 22.45 -21.21
N GLU A 51 2.74 22.62 -21.36
CA GLU A 51 3.78 21.65 -20.99
C GLU A 51 4.14 21.72 -19.48
N GLN A 52 3.30 22.34 -18.67
CA GLN A 52 3.49 22.45 -17.22
C GLN A 52 2.97 21.20 -16.53
N THR A 53 3.62 20.77 -15.44
CA THR A 53 3.22 19.54 -14.74
C THR A 53 1.93 19.76 -13.94
N HIS A 54 0.92 18.94 -14.24
CA HIS A 54 -0.31 18.80 -13.45
C HIS A 54 -0.35 17.42 -12.79
N TYR A 55 -1.12 17.32 -11.69
CA TYR A 55 -1.32 16.07 -10.98
C TYR A 55 -2.82 15.76 -10.78
N ALA A 56 -3.16 14.48 -10.80
CA ALA A 56 -4.50 14.00 -10.48
C ALA A 56 -4.44 12.72 -9.64
N LEU A 57 -5.43 12.53 -8.77
CA LEU A 57 -5.60 11.31 -7.98
C LEU A 57 -6.74 10.47 -8.53
N SER A 58 -6.60 9.15 -8.42
CA SER A 58 -7.64 8.18 -8.74
C SER A 58 -7.64 7.02 -7.76
N TRP A 59 -8.82 6.54 -7.42
CA TRP A 59 -9.00 5.36 -6.56
C TRP A 59 -9.05 4.06 -7.37
N ASP A 60 -9.50 4.12 -8.63
CA ASP A 60 -9.77 2.96 -9.49
C ASP A 60 -8.86 2.89 -10.74
N GLY A 61 -8.09 3.94 -11.01
CA GLY A 61 -7.21 4.06 -12.19
C GLY A 61 -7.93 4.52 -13.47
N TYR A 62 -9.25 4.67 -13.46
CA TYR A 62 -10.06 5.06 -14.63
C TYR A 62 -10.65 6.46 -14.48
N HIS A 63 -11.15 6.79 -13.29
CA HIS A 63 -11.72 8.09 -12.97
C HIS A 63 -10.73 8.85 -12.10
N TYR A 64 -10.36 10.05 -12.54
CA TYR A 64 -9.37 10.87 -11.85
C TYR A 64 -9.95 12.24 -11.49
N ARG A 65 -9.43 12.81 -10.41
CA ARG A 65 -9.71 14.17 -9.98
C ARG A 65 -8.43 14.97 -10.03
N ALA A 66 -8.43 16.05 -10.81
CA ALA A 66 -7.32 17.00 -10.86
C ALA A 66 -7.08 17.63 -9.48
N LEU A 67 -5.81 17.74 -9.11
CA LEU A 67 -5.37 18.46 -7.92
C LEU A 67 -5.14 19.94 -8.24
N ASN A 68 -4.97 20.76 -7.20
CA ASN A 68 -4.60 22.18 -7.32
C ASN A 68 -5.53 22.98 -8.25
N ASP A 69 -6.84 22.70 -8.24
CA ASP A 69 -7.82 23.30 -9.15
C ASP A 69 -7.44 23.17 -10.64
N ASN A 70 -6.78 22.06 -10.99
CA ASN A 70 -6.20 21.80 -12.30
C ASN A 70 -5.18 22.88 -12.74
N GLN A 71 -4.63 23.66 -11.81
CA GLN A 71 -3.55 24.59 -12.05
C GLN A 71 -2.20 23.86 -12.02
N PRO A 72 -1.24 24.29 -12.85
CA PRO A 72 0.09 23.71 -12.88
C PRO A 72 0.80 23.89 -11.53
N VAL A 73 1.42 22.83 -11.04
CA VAL A 73 2.11 22.85 -9.74
C VAL A 73 3.45 23.60 -9.82
N ILE A 74 4.13 23.50 -10.96
CA ILE A 74 5.36 24.24 -11.23
C ILE A 74 5.20 24.99 -12.56
N ARG A 75 5.30 26.32 -12.50
CA ARG A 75 5.22 27.17 -13.70
C ARG A 75 6.59 27.22 -14.38
N SER A 76 6.71 26.75 -15.61
CA SER A 76 7.99 26.72 -16.36
C SER A 76 8.69 28.08 -16.44
N LYS A 77 7.93 29.19 -16.42
CA LYS A 77 8.49 30.55 -16.47
C LYS A 77 9.38 30.90 -15.28
N SER A 78 9.16 30.32 -14.10
CA SER A 78 10.03 30.51 -12.93
C SER A 78 11.23 29.54 -12.91
N ILE A 79 11.21 28.48 -13.71
CA ILE A 79 12.25 27.44 -13.78
C ILE A 79 13.22 27.67 -14.94
N SER A 80 12.90 28.57 -15.88
CA SER A 80 13.71 28.84 -17.07
C SER A 80 15.14 29.31 -16.77
N ASN A 81 15.44 29.76 -15.54
CA ASN A 81 16.78 30.15 -15.09
C ASN A 81 17.50 29.08 -14.27
N SER A 82 16.85 27.97 -13.98
CA SER A 82 17.41 26.82 -13.26
C SER A 82 17.28 25.60 -14.16
N SER A 83 18.25 25.46 -15.07
CA SER A 83 18.47 24.26 -15.86
C SER A 83 18.18 22.99 -15.04
N ALA A 84 17.37 22.10 -15.61
CA ALA A 84 16.96 20.81 -15.06
C ALA A 84 17.86 20.27 -13.94
N VAL A 85 17.29 20.06 -12.75
CA VAL A 85 17.96 19.34 -11.66
C VAL A 85 18.05 17.86 -12.07
N ILE A 86 19.10 17.51 -12.81
CA ILE A 86 19.50 16.13 -13.01
C ILE A 86 20.10 15.66 -11.69
N PHE A 87 19.36 14.83 -10.95
CA PHE A 87 19.94 14.03 -9.87
C PHE A 87 20.92 13.06 -10.51
N LYS A 88 22.19 13.46 -10.59
CA LYS A 88 23.27 12.56 -10.93
C LYS A 88 23.46 11.65 -9.72
N LYS A 89 23.10 10.38 -9.88
CA LYS A 89 23.46 9.31 -8.96
C LYS A 89 24.96 9.02 -9.06
#